data_AF-A0A336N4U8-F1
#
_entry.id   AF-A0A336N4U8-F1
#
_cell.length_a   1.000
_cell.length_b   1.000
_cell.length_c   1.000
_cell.angle_alpha   90.00
_cell.angle_beta   90.00
_cell.angle_gamma   90.00
#
_symmetry.space_group_name_H-M   'P 1'
#
loop_
_entity.id
_entity.type
_entity.pdbx_description
1 polymer ?
#
loop_
_entity_poly.entity_id
_entity_poly.type
_entity_poly.pdbx_seq_one_letter_code
_entity_poly.pdbx_strand_id
1 'polypeptide(L)'
;MQKGFTLLEILIALLIISVLLTLSLPAWQQHRQQNILQKEQQKLYIFLRQIQARVENSSDIWFLIANRHQMTQRWCLTAQIKSDKLCDCLNPQHCPQEVSAHFTILHLKTPY
;
A
#
# COMPACT_ATOMS: atom_id res chain seq x y z
N MET A 1 -48.52 17.82 23.78
CA MET A 1 -49.03 17.47 22.44
C MET A 1 -47.87 16.97 21.61
N GLN A 2 -47.78 15.65 21.37
CA GLN A 2 -46.74 15.07 20.50
C GLN A 2 -47.17 15.28 19.05
N LYS A 3 -46.40 16.06 18.28
CA LYS A 3 -46.58 16.15 16.84
C LYS A 3 -46.05 14.85 16.23
N GLY A 4 -46.95 14.01 15.71
CA GLY A 4 -46.56 12.79 15.01
C GLY A 4 -45.91 13.12 13.67
N PHE A 5 -44.89 12.34 13.29
CA PHE A 5 -44.30 12.43 11.95
C PHE A 5 -45.34 12.04 10.90
N THR A 6 -45.49 12.88 9.88
CA THR A 6 -46.38 12.53 8.76
C THR A 6 -45.68 11.54 7.82
N LEU A 7 -46.46 10.65 7.20
CA LEU A 7 -45.93 9.65 6.26
C LEU A 7 -45.18 10.30 5.09
N LEU A 8 -45.67 11.46 4.64
CA LEU A 8 -45.06 12.25 3.57
C LEU A 8 -43.70 12.83 3.99
N GLU A 9 -43.56 13.28 5.23
CA GLU A 9 -42.30 13.82 5.77
C GLU A 9 -41.22 12.74 5.88
N ILE A 10 -41.60 11.51 6.24
CA ILE A 10 -40.70 10.35 6.23
C ILE A 10 -40.25 10.00 4.79
N LEU A 11 -41.18 10.01 3.83
CA LEU A 11 -40.85 9.74 2.42
C LEU A 11 -39.88 10.77 1.84
N ILE A 12 -40.11 12.06 2.13
CA ILE A 12 -39.20 13.13 1.70
C ILE A 12 -37.84 12.99 2.37
N ALA A 13 -37.79 12.70 3.67
CA ALA A 13 -36.53 12.48 4.38
C ALA A 13 -35.74 11.30 3.79
N LEU A 14 -36.40 10.18 3.50
CA LEU A 14 -35.76 9.02 2.85
C LEU A 14 -35.24 9.35 1.45
N LEU A 15 -36.00 10.12 0.67
CA LEU A 15 -35.59 10.56 -0.66
C LEU A 15 -34.33 11.43 -0.57
N ILE A 16 -34.29 12.38 0.38
CA ILE A 16 -33.12 13.24 0.60
C ILE A 16 -31.91 12.41 1.04
N ILE A 17 -32.07 11.49 1.98
CA ILE A 17 -30.99 10.61 2.45
C ILE A 17 -30.44 9.76 1.29
N SER A 18 -31.31 9.19 0.46
CA SER A 18 -30.91 8.40 -0.71
C SER A 18 -30.07 9.21 -1.71
N VAL A 19 -30.48 10.43 -2.00
CA VAL A 19 -29.73 11.35 -2.88
C VAL A 19 -28.38 11.74 -2.27
N LEU A 20 -28.32 12.00 -0.97
CA LEU A 20 -27.07 12.33 -0.29
C LEU A 20 -26.08 11.15 -0.27
N LEU A 21 -26.58 9.93 -0.04
CA LEU A 21 -25.74 8.72 -0.04
C LEU A 21 -25.16 8.43 -1.42
N THR A 22 -25.96 8.58 -2.49
CA THR A 22 -25.49 8.32 -3.86
C THR A 22 -24.38 9.28 -4.31
N LEU A 23 -24.35 10.51 -3.77
CA LEU A 23 -23.29 11.48 -4.07
C LEU A 23 -22.06 11.35 -3.18
N SER A 24 -22.25 11.10 -1.88
CA SER A 24 -21.15 11.08 -0.90
C SER A 24 -20.31 9.79 -0.95
N LEU A 25 -20.92 8.65 -1.24
CA LEU A 25 -20.23 7.36 -1.34
C LEU A 25 -19.12 7.30 -2.40
N PRO A 26 -19.37 7.66 -3.68
CA PRO A 26 -18.33 7.59 -4.70
C PRO A 26 -17.19 8.59 -4.42
N ALA A 27 -17.51 9.78 -3.92
CA ALA A 27 -16.51 10.78 -3.55
C ALA A 27 -15.57 10.28 -2.44
N TRP A 28 -16.12 9.62 -1.42
CA TRP A 28 -15.33 9.03 -0.34
C TRP A 28 -14.46 7.86 -0.82
N GLN A 29 -15.00 6.98 -1.67
CA GLN A 29 -14.25 5.87 -2.25
C GLN A 29 -13.07 6.37 -3.09
N GLN A 30 -13.29 7.35 -3.96
CA GLN A 30 -12.26 7.93 -4.81
C GLN A 30 -11.12 8.55 -3.99
N HIS A 31 -11.44 9.33 -2.95
CA HIS A 31 -10.43 9.95 -2.09
C HIS A 31 -9.63 8.89 -1.30
N ARG A 32 -10.30 7.84 -0.81
CA ARG A 32 -9.62 6.72 -0.12
C ARG A 32 -8.63 6.01 -1.04
N GLN A 33 -9.00 5.79 -2.31
CA GLN A 33 -8.17 5.09 -3.29
C GLN A 33 -6.91 5.89 -3.64
N GLN A 34 -7.05 7.20 -3.85
CA GLN A 34 -5.93 8.10 -4.09
C GLN A 34 -4.96 8.13 -2.90
N ASN A 35 -5.50 8.17 -1.68
CA ASN A 35 -4.68 8.18 -0.47
C ASN A 35 -3.93 6.86 -0.23
N ILE A 36 -4.47 5.72 -0.70
CA ILE A 36 -3.75 4.43 -0.63
C ILE A 36 -2.54 4.44 -1.56
N LEU A 37 -2.70 4.91 -2.80
CA LEU A 37 -1.60 4.97 -3.77
C LEU A 37 -0.48 5.91 -3.32
N GLN A 38 -0.82 7.08 -2.80
CA GLN A 38 0.15 8.04 -2.28
C GLN A 38 0.92 7.49 -1.07
N LYS A 39 0.23 6.78 -0.16
CA LYS A 39 0.87 6.13 0.98
C LYS A 39 1.88 5.05 0.57
N GLU A 40 1.52 4.21 -0.40
CA GLU A 40 2.43 3.16 -0.88
C GLU A 40 3.64 3.74 -1.63
N GLN A 41 3.44 4.80 -2.43
CA GLN A 41 4.55 5.54 -3.06
C GLN A 41 5.49 6.15 -2.02
N GLN A 42 4.96 6.75 -0.97
CA GLN A 42 5.78 7.38 0.06
C GLN A 42 6.59 6.37 0.87
N LYS A 43 6.02 5.19 1.18
CA LYS A 43 6.78 4.08 1.78
C LYS A 43 7.93 3.63 0.90
N LEU A 44 7.67 3.45 -0.40
CA LEU A 44 8.69 3.07 -1.37
C LEU A 44 9.80 4.11 -1.44
N TYR A 45 9.44 5.40 -1.50
CA TYR A 45 10.38 6.50 -1.56
C TYR A 45 11.29 6.54 -0.32
N ILE A 46 10.72 6.39 0.87
CA ILE A 46 11.49 6.36 2.12
C ILE A 46 12.45 5.17 2.13
N PHE A 47 11.99 3.98 1.73
CA PHE A 47 12.82 2.79 1.64
C PHE A 47 14.01 2.99 0.70
N LEU A 48 13.76 3.47 -0.52
CA LEU A 48 14.81 3.75 -1.51
C LEU A 48 15.81 4.79 -0.99
N ARG A 49 15.33 5.85 -0.33
CA ARG A 49 16.19 6.89 0.23
C ARG A 49 17.07 6.36 1.37
N GLN A 50 16.54 5.48 2.21
CA GLN A 50 17.33 4.81 3.27
C GLN A 50 18.44 3.93 2.68
N ILE A 51 18.14 3.22 1.59
CA ILE A 51 19.14 2.39 0.90
C ILE A 51 20.20 3.27 0.25
N GLN A 52 19.80 4.34 -0.46
CA GLN A 52 20.73 5.28 -1.07
C GLN A 52 21.70 5.87 -0.03
N ALA A 53 21.19 6.35 1.10
CA ALA A 53 22.05 6.86 2.18
C ALA A 53 23.04 5.81 2.72
N ARG A 54 22.65 4.53 2.72
CA ARG A 54 23.53 3.44 3.14
C ARG A 54 24.57 3.10 2.07
N VAL A 55 24.18 3.11 0.80
CA VAL A 55 25.08 2.88 -0.35
C VAL A 55 26.12 4.00 -0.44
N GLU A 56 25.75 5.26 -0.18
CA GLU A 56 26.70 6.38 -0.17
C GLU A 56 27.73 6.26 0.96
N ASN A 57 27.33 5.65 2.09
CA ASN A 57 28.20 5.45 3.26
C ASN A 57 28.92 4.09 3.29
N SER A 58 28.74 3.26 2.25
CA SER A 58 29.34 1.92 2.14
C SER A 58 30.06 1.79 0.80
N SER A 59 31.25 1.22 0.79
CA SER A 59 31.99 0.95 -0.46
C SER A 59 31.49 -0.30 -1.20
N ASP A 60 30.47 -0.98 -0.67
CA ASP A 60 29.98 -2.24 -1.21
C ASP A 60 28.93 -2.03 -2.30
N ILE A 61 28.83 -2.99 -3.21
CA ILE A 61 27.80 -2.99 -4.25
C ILE A 61 26.51 -3.56 -3.65
N TRP A 62 25.43 -2.78 -3.70
CA TRP A 62 24.11 -3.21 -3.23
C TRP A 62 23.22 -3.65 -4.40
N PHE A 63 22.48 -4.74 -4.20
CA PHE A 63 21.44 -5.22 -5.11
C PHE A 63 20.06 -4.85 -4.61
N LEU A 64 19.23 -4.32 -5.51
CA LEU A 64 17.80 -4.12 -5.32
C LEU A 64 17.05 -5.20 -6.09
N ILE A 65 16.39 -6.10 -5.37
CA ILE A 65 15.71 -7.27 -5.91
C ILE A 65 14.20 -7.09 -5.71
N ALA A 66 13.42 -7.35 -6.75
CA ALA A 66 11.96 -7.32 -6.71
C ALA A 66 11.39 -8.73 -6.88
N ASN A 67 10.73 -9.23 -5.83
CA ASN A 67 10.02 -10.50 -5.82
C ASN A 67 8.52 -10.26 -5.92
N ARG A 68 7.82 -11.04 -6.76
CA ARG A 68 6.36 -10.96 -6.92
C ARG A 68 5.73 -12.29 -6.55
N HIS A 69 4.78 -12.27 -5.64
CA HIS A 69 4.02 -13.47 -5.33
C HIS A 69 2.92 -13.69 -6.37
N GLN A 70 3.04 -14.77 -7.15
CA GLN A 70 2.16 -15.10 -8.28
C GLN A 70 0.65 -15.11 -7.90
N MET A 71 0.31 -15.67 -6.74
CA MET A 71 -1.08 -15.85 -6.31
C MET A 71 -1.72 -14.59 -5.73
N THR A 72 -0.97 -13.80 -4.95
CA THR A 72 -1.52 -12.65 -4.20
C THR A 72 -1.19 -11.30 -4.83
N GLN A 73 -0.42 -11.28 -5.91
CA GLN A 73 0.02 -10.06 -6.60
C GLN A 73 0.79 -9.09 -5.68
N ARG A 74 1.26 -9.57 -4.53
CA ARG A 74 2.07 -8.79 -3.60
C ARG A 74 3.49 -8.70 -4.14
N TRP A 75 4.00 -7.49 -4.16
CA TRP A 75 5.38 -7.20 -4.52
C TRP A 75 6.19 -7.05 -3.24
N CYS A 76 7.44 -7.46 -3.30
CA CYS A 76 8.35 -7.36 -2.19
C CYS A 76 9.72 -6.94 -2.71
N LEU A 77 10.26 -5.87 -2.14
CA LEU A 77 11.59 -5.37 -2.48
C LEU A 77 12.58 -5.76 -1.39
N THR A 78 13.74 -6.20 -1.84
CA THR A 78 14.89 -6.50 -0.98
C THR A 78 16.07 -5.65 -1.41
N ALA A 79 16.71 -4.98 -0.48
CA ALA A 79 18.03 -4.41 -0.68
C ALA A 79 19.05 -5.19 0.13
N GLN A 80 20.04 -5.75 -0.55
CA GLN A 80 21.04 -6.60 0.06
C GLN A 80 22.42 -6.29 -0.51
N ILE A 81 23.48 -6.57 0.23
CA ILE A 81 24.84 -6.46 -0.29
C ILE A 81 25.05 -7.56 -1.35
N LYS A 82 25.85 -7.28 -2.38
CA LYS A 82 26.21 -8.25 -3.42
C LYS A 82 26.79 -9.51 -2.76
N SER A 83 26.11 -10.61 -2.97
CA SER A 83 26.47 -11.94 -2.47
C SER A 83 26.00 -12.98 -3.48
N ASP A 84 26.58 -14.18 -3.45
CA ASP A 84 26.19 -15.29 -4.31
C ASP A 84 24.77 -15.80 -4.00
N LYS A 85 24.25 -15.49 -2.81
CA LYS A 85 22.88 -15.85 -2.39
C LYS A 85 21.95 -14.65 -2.51
N LEU A 86 20.89 -14.83 -3.30
CA LEU A 86 19.79 -13.87 -3.42
C LEU A 86 18.71 -14.20 -2.40
N CYS A 87 18.28 -13.21 -1.62
CA CYS A 87 17.23 -13.39 -0.64
C CYS A 87 15.86 -13.09 -1.23
N ASP A 88 14.93 -14.04 -1.08
CA ASP A 88 13.52 -13.83 -1.37
C ASP A 88 12.81 -13.31 -0.11
N CYS A 89 12.37 -12.05 -0.16
CA CYS A 89 11.66 -11.44 0.95
C CYS A 89 10.21 -11.91 1.12
N LEU A 90 9.70 -12.72 0.20
CA LEU A 90 8.47 -13.50 0.43
C LEU A 90 8.71 -14.66 1.40
N ASN A 91 9.96 -15.12 1.53
CA ASN A 91 10.35 -16.23 2.42
C ASN A 91 11.65 -15.90 3.20
N PRO A 92 11.60 -14.95 4.16
CA PRO A 92 12.78 -14.38 4.80
C PRO A 92 13.59 -15.37 5.66
N GLN A 93 13.02 -16.52 6.02
CA GLN A 93 13.66 -17.51 6.91
C GLN A 93 14.91 -18.16 6.32
N HIS A 94 15.09 -18.11 5.00
CA HIS A 94 16.21 -18.75 4.31
C HIS A 94 17.34 -17.77 3.93
N CYS A 95 17.25 -16.51 4.36
CA CYS A 95 18.27 -15.50 4.04
C CYS A 95 19.45 -15.57 5.02
N PRO A 96 20.71 -15.68 4.55
CA PRO A 96 21.87 -15.62 5.42
C PRO A 96 21.99 -14.24 6.09
N GLN A 97 22.34 -14.21 7.38
CA GLN A 97 22.49 -12.95 8.14
C GLN A 97 23.63 -12.05 7.60
N GLU A 98 24.57 -12.64 6.87
CA GLU A 98 25.74 -11.96 6.28
C GLU A 98 25.36 -10.95 5.19
N VAL A 99 24.17 -11.06 4.58
CA VAL A 99 23.79 -10.26 3.40
C VAL A 99 23.16 -8.90 3.76
N SER A 100 23.02 -8.56 5.05
CA SER A 100 22.42 -7.30 5.54
C SER A 100 21.13 -6.90 4.81
N ALA A 101 20.24 -7.87 4.60
CA ALA A 101 19.07 -7.69 3.75
C ALA A 101 17.98 -6.84 4.45
N HIS A 102 17.55 -5.78 3.76
CA HIS A 102 16.43 -4.93 4.17
C HIS A 102 15.21 -5.23 3.29
N PHE A 103 14.04 -5.41 3.90
CA PHE A 103 12.84 -5.87 3.22
C PHE A 103 11.71 -4.84 3.28
N THR A 104 10.95 -4.69 2.21
CA THR A 104 9.71 -3.92 2.19
C THR A 104 8.66 -4.60 1.32
N ILE A 105 7.47 -4.82 1.89
CA ILE A 105 6.31 -5.38 1.18
C ILE A 105 5.49 -4.22 0.62
N LEU A 106 5.16 -4.30 -0.66
CA LEU A 106 4.35 -3.32 -1.39
C LEU A 106 3.02 -3.92 -1.79
N HIS A 107 1.96 -3.20 -1.48
CA HIS A 107 0.60 -3.54 -1.91
C HIS A 107 0.25 -2.76 -3.18
N LEU A 108 0.97 -3.06 -4.26
CA LEU A 108 0.69 -2.51 -5.58
C LEU A 108 -0.48 -3.28 -6.20
N LYS A 109 -1.64 -2.64 -6.29
CA LYS A 109 -2.75 -3.16 -7.11
C LYS A 109 -2.35 -2.95 -8.57
N THR A 110 -1.92 -4.00 -9.26
CA THR A 110 -1.64 -3.94 -10.69
C THR A 110 -2.94 -3.61 -11.44
N PRO A 111 -3.00 -2.51 -12.21
CA PRO A 111 -4.14 -2.26 -13.09
C PRO A 111 -4.07 -3.29 -14.23
N TYR A 112 -4.98 -4.27 -14.21
CA TYR A 112 -5.34 -5.06 -15.37
C TYR A 112 -6.79 -4.71 -15.72
#